data_AF-A0A534NC15-F1
#
_entry.id   AF-A0A534NC15-F1
#
_cell.length_a   1.000
_cell.length_b   1.000
_cell.length_c   1.000
_cell.angle_alpha   90.00
_cell.angle_beta   90.00
_cell.angle_gamma   90.00
#
_symmetry.space_group_name_H-M   'P 1'
#
loop_
_entity.id
_entity.type
_entity.pdbx_description
1 polymer ?
#
loop_
_entity_poly.entity_id
_entity_poly.type
_entity_poly.pdbx_seq_one_letter_code
_entity_poly.pdbx_strand_id
1 'polypeptide(L)'
;MGIDQYRLTVGLWARGILKEFYGVRSEEMFWVTSEPEGAGFQLPKEVRLTVQEQSVESLLLKGEIDALIAPNVPPSFTAGDPRIRRVFEDCRTEITEYFRKTKIFPITHTVVLRESLVAEHPWIVNSLVNAFVEAEKACRKAYEYPKRLALPSAVLVIEEEEEAFGKDPFQHGLTPQNQVVLEKFLQYAEDQGYIPHHPKPSDLFAPVGN
;
A
#
# COMPACT_ATOMS: atom_id res chain seq x y z
N MET A 1 12.87 -10.48 -10.33
CA MET A 1 11.70 -10.09 -9.51
C MET A 1 10.59 -9.57 -10.41
N GLY A 2 9.36 -10.05 -10.23
CA GLY A 2 8.19 -9.59 -10.98
C GLY A 2 7.38 -8.56 -10.22
N ILE A 3 6.79 -7.59 -10.94
CA ILE A 3 5.76 -6.66 -10.47
C ILE A 3 4.94 -6.18 -11.68
N ASP A 4 3.63 -5.97 -11.57
CA ASP A 4 2.80 -5.62 -12.73
C ASP A 4 3.24 -4.31 -13.40
N GLN A 5 3.45 -3.27 -12.59
CA GLN A 5 4.09 -2.01 -12.93
C GLN A 5 5.01 -1.59 -11.78
N TYR A 6 6.19 -1.08 -12.08
CA TYR A 6 7.18 -0.67 -11.10
C TYR A 6 6.69 0.48 -10.22
N ARG A 7 5.94 1.44 -10.79
CA ARG A 7 5.48 2.66 -10.10
C ARG A 7 4.44 2.44 -9.00
N LEU A 8 3.85 1.26 -8.87
CA LEU A 8 2.71 1.06 -7.97
C LEU A 8 3.05 1.33 -6.51
N THR A 9 2.10 1.89 -5.76
CA THR A 9 2.24 2.21 -4.33
C THR A 9 2.63 0.98 -3.49
N VAL A 10 2.05 -0.18 -3.80
CA VAL A 10 2.41 -1.45 -3.13
C VAL A 10 3.88 -1.80 -3.39
N GLY A 11 4.37 -1.58 -4.62
CA GLY A 11 5.77 -1.77 -4.97
C GLY A 11 6.70 -0.82 -4.21
N LEU A 12 6.32 0.45 -4.08
CA LEU A 12 7.06 1.44 -3.30
C LEU A 12 7.23 0.99 -1.84
N TRP A 13 6.12 0.63 -1.19
CA TRP A 13 6.15 0.14 0.20
C TRP A 13 6.96 -1.15 0.33
N ALA A 14 6.69 -2.14 -0.52
CA ALA A 14 7.37 -3.43 -0.45
C ALA A 14 8.88 -3.28 -0.62
N ARG A 15 9.36 -2.54 -1.61
CA ARG A 15 10.79 -2.31 -1.82
C ARG A 15 11.42 -1.48 -0.70
N GLY A 16 10.71 -0.49 -0.16
CA GLY A 16 11.18 0.28 0.99
C GLY A 16 11.39 -0.60 2.22
N ILE A 17 10.38 -1.40 2.57
CA ILE A 17 10.43 -2.34 3.70
C ILE A 17 11.53 -3.40 3.49
N LEU A 18 11.61 -3.98 2.28
CA LEU A 18 12.62 -4.98 1.93
C LEU A 18 14.05 -4.42 2.05
N LYS A 19 14.27 -3.18 1.61
CA LYS A 19 15.56 -2.49 1.78
C LYS A 19 15.88 -2.23 3.25
N GLU A 20 14.95 -1.63 3.99
CA GLU A 20 15.18 -1.18 5.37
C GLU A 20 15.35 -2.35 6.36
N PHE A 21 14.53 -3.41 6.23
CA PHE A 21 14.48 -4.49 7.22
C PHE A 21 15.23 -5.76 6.80
N TYR A 22 15.47 -5.94 5.51
CA TYR A 22 16.06 -7.17 4.97
C TYR A 22 17.28 -6.92 4.07
N GLY A 23 17.69 -5.66 3.88
CA GLY A 23 18.88 -5.30 3.08
C GLY A 23 18.72 -5.54 1.58
N VAL A 24 17.50 -5.78 1.10
CA VAL A 24 17.23 -6.10 -0.30
C VAL A 24 17.14 -4.80 -1.11
N ARG A 25 18.17 -4.55 -1.92
CA ARG A 25 18.30 -3.30 -2.70
C ARG A 25 17.71 -3.45 -4.09
N SER A 26 16.93 -2.46 -4.52
CA SER A 26 16.19 -2.55 -5.79
C SER A 26 17.11 -2.49 -7.02
N GLU A 27 18.19 -1.73 -6.93
CA GLU A 27 19.24 -1.59 -7.94
C GLU A 27 20.05 -2.88 -8.18
N GLU A 28 20.11 -3.76 -7.17
CA GLU A 28 20.77 -5.07 -7.29
C GLU A 28 19.91 -6.10 -8.04
N MET A 29 18.63 -5.80 -8.22
CA MET A 29 17.67 -6.72 -8.82
C MET A 29 17.49 -6.47 -10.32
N PHE A 30 17.03 -7.52 -11.01
CA PHE A 30 16.44 -7.42 -12.34
C PHE A 30 14.92 -7.49 -12.21
N TRP A 31 14.26 -6.42 -12.64
CA TRP A 31 12.81 -6.27 -12.57
C TRP A 31 12.16 -6.67 -13.89
N VAL A 32 11.04 -7.36 -13.78
CA VAL A 32 10.19 -7.70 -14.91
C VAL A 32 8.80 -7.16 -14.66
N THR A 33 8.26 -6.45 -15.63
CA THR A 33 6.86 -5.99 -15.62
C THR A 33 6.09 -6.59 -16.78
N SER A 34 4.77 -6.73 -16.62
CA SER A 34 3.89 -7.15 -17.71
C SER A 34 3.26 -5.97 -18.45
N GLU A 35 3.33 -4.77 -17.87
CA GLU A 35 2.85 -3.55 -18.49
C GLU A 35 3.96 -2.48 -18.50
N PRO A 36 4.00 -1.62 -19.54
CA PRO A 36 4.88 -0.46 -19.52
C PRO A 36 4.43 0.55 -18.46
N GLU A 37 5.37 1.39 -18.04
CA GLU A 37 5.06 2.51 -17.15
C GLU A 37 4.20 3.56 -17.84
N GLY A 38 3.34 4.22 -17.05
CA GLY A 38 2.44 5.27 -17.51
C GLY A 38 2.55 6.54 -16.69
N ALA A 39 1.67 7.50 -16.98
CA ALA A 39 1.53 8.75 -16.23
C ALA A 39 2.83 9.60 -16.13
N GLY A 40 3.73 9.47 -17.11
CA GLY A 40 5.00 10.20 -17.14
C GLY A 40 6.06 9.71 -16.16
N PHE A 41 5.81 8.59 -15.46
CA PHE A 41 6.77 8.02 -14.51
C PHE A 41 8.10 7.71 -15.20
N GLN A 42 9.21 8.14 -14.57
CA GLN A 42 10.56 7.88 -15.04
C GLN A 42 11.21 6.89 -14.09
N LEU A 43 11.71 5.80 -14.66
CA LEU A 43 12.45 4.81 -13.88
C LEU A 43 13.78 5.42 -13.39
N PRO A 44 14.16 5.19 -12.12
CA PRO A 44 15.50 5.56 -11.65
C PRO A 44 16.58 4.89 -12.51
N LYS A 45 17.68 5.60 -12.77
CA LYS A 45 18.70 5.18 -13.75
C LYS A 45 19.40 3.87 -13.37
N GLU A 46 19.48 3.59 -12.07
CA GLU A 46 20.16 2.45 -11.49
C GLU A 46 19.30 1.18 -11.54
N VAL A 47 17.99 1.31 -11.81
CA VAL A 47 17.05 0.19 -11.84
C VAL A 47 17.06 -0.48 -13.21
N ARG A 48 17.27 -1.80 -13.20
CA ARG A 48 17.23 -2.63 -14.42
C ARG A 48 15.85 -3.26 -14.54
N LEU A 49 15.11 -2.89 -15.57
CA LEU A 49 13.74 -3.34 -15.81
C LEU A 49 13.51 -3.74 -17.26
N THR A 50 12.78 -4.84 -17.48
CA THR A 50 12.28 -5.24 -18.80
C THR A 50 10.77 -5.46 -18.76
N VAL A 51 10.07 -5.01 -19.80
CA VAL A 51 8.64 -5.30 -19.99
C VAL A 51 8.51 -6.59 -20.80
N GLN A 52 7.61 -7.48 -20.38
CA GLN A 52 7.30 -8.75 -21.02
C GLN A 52 5.82 -8.79 -21.40
N GLU A 53 5.48 -9.47 -22.50
CA GLU A 53 4.07 -9.66 -22.90
C GLU A 53 3.33 -10.65 -21.99
N GLN A 54 4.08 -11.57 -21.36
CA GLN A 54 3.53 -12.56 -20.45
C GLN A 54 3.30 -11.95 -19.07
N SER A 55 2.29 -12.45 -18.35
CA SER A 55 2.07 -12.04 -16.96
C SER A 55 3.27 -12.43 -16.10
N VAL A 56 3.62 -11.58 -15.13
CA VAL A 56 4.69 -11.84 -14.17
C VAL A 56 4.44 -13.11 -13.34
N GLU A 57 3.17 -13.44 -13.07
CA GLU A 57 2.79 -14.72 -12.45
C GLU A 57 3.14 -15.93 -13.33
N SER A 58 2.91 -15.85 -14.65
CA SER A 58 3.26 -16.93 -15.57
C SER A 58 4.78 -17.17 -15.60
N LEU A 59 5.56 -16.09 -15.64
CA LEU A 59 7.02 -16.15 -15.60
C LEU A 59 7.52 -16.78 -14.29
N LEU A 60 6.89 -16.45 -13.15
CA LEU A 60 7.20 -17.08 -11.86
C LEU A 60 6.97 -18.59 -11.90
N LEU A 61 5.81 -19.04 -12.40
CA LEU A 61 5.46 -20.47 -12.46
C LEU A 61 6.32 -21.28 -13.43
N LYS A 62 6.98 -20.62 -14.38
CA LYS A 62 7.98 -21.21 -15.29
C LYS A 62 9.40 -21.19 -14.72
N GLY A 63 9.63 -20.50 -13.60
CA GLY A 63 10.96 -20.31 -13.02
C GLY A 63 11.83 -19.29 -13.77
N GLU A 64 11.22 -18.42 -14.59
CA GLU A 64 11.94 -17.36 -15.30
C GLU A 64 12.20 -16.13 -14.41
N ILE A 65 11.46 -16.00 -13.30
CA ILE A 65 11.73 -15.06 -12.21
C ILE A 65 11.60 -15.78 -10.86
N ASP A 66 12.35 -15.34 -9.86
CA ASP A 66 12.42 -16.04 -8.56
C ASP A 66 11.27 -15.69 -7.59
N ALA A 67 10.73 -14.48 -7.69
CA ALA A 67 9.68 -13.99 -6.80
C ALA A 67 8.89 -12.84 -7.44
N LEU A 68 7.69 -12.61 -6.89
CA LEU A 68 6.68 -11.67 -7.36
C LEU A 68 6.21 -10.77 -6.21
N ILE A 69 6.18 -9.46 -6.45
CA ILE A 69 5.45 -8.49 -5.61
C ILE A 69 4.12 -8.24 -6.31
N ALA A 70 3.03 -8.76 -5.75
CA ALA A 70 1.69 -8.61 -6.32
C ALA A 70 0.79 -7.75 -5.42
N PRO A 71 0.03 -6.80 -5.98
CA PRO A 71 -0.95 -6.02 -5.22
C PRO A 71 -2.17 -6.86 -4.80
N ASN A 72 -2.45 -7.93 -5.55
CA ASN A 72 -3.53 -8.89 -5.28
C ASN A 72 -2.94 -10.29 -5.09
N VAL A 73 -3.68 -11.15 -4.37
CA VAL A 73 -3.29 -12.56 -4.24
C VAL A 73 -3.32 -13.22 -5.62
N PRO A 74 -2.21 -13.82 -6.10
CA PRO A 74 -2.18 -14.46 -7.41
C PRO A 74 -3.22 -15.59 -7.53
N PRO A 75 -3.93 -15.72 -8.66
CA PRO A 75 -4.86 -16.82 -8.91
C PRO A 75 -4.27 -18.21 -8.67
N SER A 76 -3.02 -18.45 -9.07
CA SER A 76 -2.31 -19.72 -8.84
C SER A 76 -2.16 -20.06 -7.36
N PHE A 77 -1.89 -19.05 -6.52
CA PHE A 77 -1.82 -19.23 -5.07
C PHE A 77 -3.20 -19.60 -4.50
N THR A 78 -4.26 -18.94 -4.97
CA THR A 78 -5.64 -19.24 -4.56
C THR A 78 -6.07 -20.64 -4.98
N ALA A 79 -5.61 -21.11 -6.13
CA ALA A 79 -5.83 -22.45 -6.64
C ALA A 79 -4.99 -23.54 -5.94
N GLY A 80 -4.09 -23.15 -5.03
CA GLY A 80 -3.22 -24.09 -4.30
C GLY A 80 -2.10 -24.69 -5.16
N ASP A 81 -1.63 -23.98 -6.19
CA ASP A 81 -0.50 -24.43 -7.01
C ASP A 81 0.77 -24.55 -6.13
N PRO A 82 1.39 -25.73 -6.03
CA PRO A 82 2.52 -25.95 -5.13
C PRO A 82 3.81 -25.23 -5.55
N ARG A 83 3.86 -24.66 -6.76
CA ARG A 83 5.03 -23.94 -7.29
C ARG A 83 5.13 -22.51 -6.77
N ILE A 84 4.07 -21.97 -6.14
CA ILE A 84 4.05 -20.64 -5.55
C ILE A 84 3.76 -20.72 -4.06
N ARG A 85 4.44 -19.89 -3.28
CA ARG A 85 4.20 -19.74 -1.85
C ARG A 85 4.45 -18.30 -1.41
N ARG A 86 3.96 -17.96 -0.22
CA ARG A 86 4.36 -16.70 0.43
C ARG A 86 5.83 -16.77 0.84
N VAL A 87 6.52 -15.64 0.77
CA VAL A 87 7.92 -15.53 1.21
C VAL A 87 8.02 -15.75 2.72
N PHE A 88 7.16 -15.08 3.48
CA PHE A 88 6.99 -15.27 4.92
C PHE A 88 5.97 -16.38 5.19
N GLU A 89 6.35 -17.37 6.00
CA GLU A 89 5.46 -18.47 6.38
C GLU A 89 4.36 -17.98 7.31
N ASP A 90 4.73 -17.27 8.38
CA ASP A 90 3.79 -16.64 9.32
C ASP A 90 3.59 -15.15 9.00
N CYS A 91 2.77 -14.88 7.99
CA CYS A 91 2.46 -13.52 7.58
C CYS A 91 1.76 -12.69 8.66
N ARG A 92 0.98 -13.32 9.55
CA ARG A 92 0.28 -12.59 10.61
C ARG A 92 1.28 -11.99 11.58
N THR A 93 2.23 -12.80 12.05
CA THR A 93 3.29 -12.34 12.96
C THR A 93 4.17 -11.27 12.32
N GLU A 94 4.55 -11.41 11.05
CA GLU A 94 5.36 -10.38 10.37
C GLU A 94 4.63 -9.03 10.26
N ILE A 95 3.33 -9.04 9.93
CA ILE A 95 2.54 -7.81 9.84
C ILE A 95 2.40 -7.15 11.22
N THR A 96 2.06 -7.92 12.26
CA THR A 96 1.88 -7.37 13.61
C THR A 96 3.19 -6.86 14.20
N GLU A 97 4.30 -7.57 14.01
CA GLU A 97 5.63 -7.12 14.45
C GLU A 97 6.10 -5.88 13.71
N TYR A 98 5.87 -5.79 12.39
CA TYR A 98 6.17 -4.59 11.62
C TYR A 98 5.39 -3.38 12.17
N PHE A 99 4.08 -3.53 12.38
CA PHE A 99 3.26 -2.46 12.95
C PHE A 99 3.67 -2.12 14.38
N ARG A 100 3.98 -3.11 15.22
CA ARG A 100 4.42 -2.89 16.61
C ARG A 100 5.70 -2.06 16.66
N LYS A 101 6.67 -2.36 15.79
CA LYS A 101 7.98 -1.68 15.71
C LYS A 101 7.89 -0.27 15.13
N THR A 102 7.06 -0.08 14.10
CA THR A 102 7.07 1.15 13.29
C THR A 102 5.87 2.06 13.53
N LYS A 103 4.76 1.49 14.02
CA LYS A 103 3.44 2.11 14.02
C LYS A 103 2.93 2.47 12.63
N ILE A 104 3.47 1.85 11.59
CA ILE A 104 3.11 2.10 10.20
C ILE A 104 2.17 1.01 9.70
N PHE A 105 0.96 1.41 9.33
CA PHE A 105 0.10 0.65 8.44
C PHE A 105 0.09 1.33 7.07
N PRO A 106 0.61 0.71 5.99
CA PRO A 106 0.81 1.37 4.71
C PRO A 106 -0.46 2.02 4.11
N ILE A 107 -0.40 3.35 3.89
CA ILE A 107 -1.44 4.06 3.13
C ILE A 107 -1.19 3.82 1.64
N THR A 108 -2.23 3.38 0.92
CA THR A 108 -2.16 3.04 -0.51
C THR A 108 -3.06 3.89 -1.40
N HIS A 109 -4.09 4.51 -0.83
CA HIS A 109 -5.11 5.28 -1.55
C HIS A 109 -5.25 6.67 -0.93
N THR A 110 -5.51 7.67 -1.77
CA THR A 110 -5.72 9.05 -1.34
C THR A 110 -6.75 9.70 -2.25
N VAL A 111 -7.67 10.48 -1.67
CA VAL A 111 -8.63 11.28 -2.43
C VAL A 111 -7.93 12.57 -2.86
N VAL A 112 -7.90 12.81 -4.17
CA VAL A 112 -7.31 14.02 -4.75
C VAL A 112 -8.39 14.87 -5.40
N LEU A 113 -8.21 16.19 -5.33
CA LEU A 113 -9.08 17.17 -5.97
C LEU A 113 -8.23 18.14 -6.79
N ARG A 114 -8.76 18.59 -7.93
CA ARG A 114 -8.10 19.62 -8.73
C ARG A 114 -8.04 20.93 -7.94
N GLU A 115 -6.87 21.53 -7.85
CA GLU A 115 -6.66 22.80 -7.16
C GLU A 115 -7.59 23.91 -7.66
N SER A 116 -7.87 23.97 -8.96
CA SER A 116 -8.79 24.95 -9.55
C SER A 116 -10.20 24.87 -8.96
N LEU A 117 -10.68 23.67 -8.62
CA LEU A 117 -11.99 23.49 -7.99
C LEU A 117 -11.98 23.95 -6.53
N VAL A 118 -10.87 23.77 -5.82
CA VAL A 118 -10.70 24.27 -4.45
C VAL A 118 -10.67 25.80 -4.44
N ALA A 119 -9.97 26.40 -5.41
CA ALA A 119 -9.91 27.86 -5.55
C ALA A 119 -11.30 28.47 -5.87
N GLU A 120 -12.09 27.83 -6.72
CA GLU A 120 -13.43 28.30 -7.11
C GLU A 120 -14.50 27.99 -6.04
N HIS A 121 -14.38 26.85 -5.37
CA HIS A 121 -15.37 26.33 -4.42
C HIS A 121 -14.71 25.78 -3.14
N PRO A 122 -14.12 26.61 -2.26
CA PRO A 122 -13.34 26.14 -1.10
C PRO A 122 -14.11 25.20 -0.16
N TRP A 123 -15.43 25.36 -0.06
CA TRP A 123 -16.31 24.53 0.76
C TRP A 123 -16.32 23.04 0.34
N ILE A 124 -15.95 22.72 -0.90
CA ILE A 124 -15.98 21.36 -1.43
C ILE A 124 -15.10 20.39 -0.64
N VAL A 125 -13.97 20.88 -0.08
CA VAL A 125 -13.04 20.06 0.71
C VAL A 125 -13.75 19.52 1.94
N ASN A 126 -14.36 20.40 2.74
CA ASN A 126 -15.10 20.01 3.94
C ASN A 126 -16.31 19.12 3.59
N SER A 127 -17.04 19.45 2.52
CA SER A 127 -18.20 18.65 2.09
C SER A 127 -17.80 17.23 1.70
N LEU A 128 -16.72 17.05 0.95
CA LEU A 128 -16.24 15.73 0.54
C LEU A 128 -15.71 14.92 1.73
N VAL A 129 -14.89 15.53 2.59
CA VAL A 129 -14.37 14.87 3.81
C VAL A 129 -15.53 14.39 4.69
N ASN A 130 -16.50 15.27 4.96
CA ASN A 130 -17.67 14.92 5.76
C ASN A 130 -18.50 13.80 5.11
N ALA A 131 -18.74 13.89 3.80
CA ALA A 131 -19.50 12.87 3.08
C ALA A 131 -18.83 11.48 3.13
N PHE A 132 -17.51 11.41 2.93
CA PHE A 132 -16.79 10.13 2.99
C PHE A 132 -16.69 9.58 4.40
N VAL A 133 -16.46 10.41 5.41
CA VAL A 133 -16.44 9.98 6.82
C VAL A 133 -17.82 9.46 7.24
N GLU A 134 -18.91 10.11 6.86
CA GLU A 134 -20.26 9.63 7.16
C GLU A 134 -20.61 8.34 6.40
N ALA A 135 -20.20 8.23 5.13
CA ALA A 135 -20.35 7.00 4.35
C ALA A 135 -19.59 5.83 4.99
N GLU A 136 -18.35 6.04 5.41
CA GLU A 136 -17.56 5.02 6.10
C GLU A 136 -18.20 4.62 7.43
N LYS A 137 -18.66 5.57 8.25
CA LYS A 137 -19.39 5.26 9.49
C LYS A 137 -20.61 4.39 9.22
N ALA A 138 -21.36 4.68 8.16
CA ALA A 138 -22.50 3.86 7.75
C ALA A 138 -22.07 2.44 7.34
N CYS A 139 -20.96 2.30 6.60
CA CYS A 139 -20.38 1.00 6.25
C CYS A 139 -19.86 0.25 7.48
N ARG A 140 -19.22 0.92 8.45
CA ARG A 140 -18.67 0.28 9.65
C ARG A 140 -19.73 -0.35 10.55
N LYS A 141 -20.96 0.21 10.57
CA LYS A 141 -22.12 -0.42 11.22
C LYS A 141 -22.43 -1.83 10.67
N ALA A 142 -22.01 -2.12 9.43
CA ALA A 142 -22.14 -3.47 8.89
C ALA A 142 -21.28 -4.47 9.70
N TYR A 143 -20.10 -4.05 10.15
CA TYR A 143 -19.12 -4.90 10.83
C TYR A 143 -19.30 -5.00 12.35
N GLU A 144 -20.13 -4.15 12.97
CA GLU A 144 -20.46 -4.21 14.41
C GLU A 144 -21.08 -5.55 14.84
N TYR A 145 -21.62 -6.33 13.90
CA TYR A 145 -22.08 -7.68 14.16
C TYR A 145 -21.14 -8.71 13.48
N PRO A 146 -20.16 -9.27 14.22
CA PRO A 146 -19.11 -10.12 13.68
C PRO A 146 -19.61 -11.30 12.84
N LYS A 147 -20.80 -11.83 13.16
CA LYS A 147 -21.39 -12.96 12.42
C LYS A 147 -21.69 -12.65 10.95
N ARG A 148 -21.73 -11.37 10.54
CA ARG A 148 -21.85 -10.98 9.12
C ARG A 148 -20.60 -11.31 8.30
N LEU A 149 -19.45 -11.53 8.94
CA LEU A 149 -18.22 -11.94 8.26
C LEU A 149 -18.25 -13.40 7.79
N ALA A 150 -19.26 -14.18 8.22
CA ALA A 150 -19.39 -15.62 7.91
C ALA A 150 -18.16 -16.46 8.30
N LEU A 151 -17.33 -15.98 9.23
CA LEU A 151 -16.22 -16.71 9.82
C LEU A 151 -16.67 -17.35 11.15
N PRO A 152 -16.43 -18.65 11.40
CA PRO A 152 -16.81 -19.30 12.66
C PRO A 152 -16.22 -18.61 13.90
N SER A 153 -15.00 -18.08 13.80
CA SER A 153 -14.26 -17.40 14.85
C SER A 153 -14.21 -15.87 14.68
N ALA A 154 -15.17 -15.27 13.96
CA ALA A 154 -15.15 -13.84 13.61
C ALA A 154 -14.88 -12.90 14.80
N VAL A 155 -15.45 -13.20 15.98
CA VAL A 155 -15.25 -12.39 17.20
C VAL A 155 -13.79 -12.42 17.63
N LEU A 156 -13.17 -13.61 17.70
CA LEU A 156 -11.77 -13.77 18.10
C LEU A 156 -10.83 -13.08 17.10
N VAL A 157 -11.13 -13.15 15.80
CA VAL A 157 -10.36 -12.45 14.76
C VAL A 157 -10.42 -10.93 14.98
N ILE A 158 -11.58 -10.38 15.32
CA ILE A 158 -11.71 -8.94 15.58
C ILE A 158 -10.94 -8.55 16.85
N GLU A 159 -11.05 -9.34 17.92
CA GLU A 159 -10.33 -9.10 19.18
C GLU A 159 -8.81 -9.10 18.97
N GLU A 160 -8.28 -10.07 18.22
CA GLU A 160 -6.85 -10.17 17.86
C GLU A 160 -6.38 -8.96 17.03
N GLU A 161 -7.18 -8.54 16.04
CA GLU A 161 -6.83 -7.38 15.20
C GLU A 161 -6.91 -6.06 16.00
N GLU A 162 -7.89 -5.89 16.89
CA GLU A 162 -7.97 -4.72 17.77
C GLU A 162 -6.83 -4.67 18.79
N GLU A 163 -6.39 -5.81 19.32
CA GLU A 163 -5.24 -5.90 20.21
C GLU A 163 -3.94 -5.48 19.49
N ALA A 164 -3.75 -5.95 18.26
CA ALA A 164 -2.54 -5.67 17.49
C ALA A 164 -2.50 -4.25 16.90
N PHE A 165 -3.60 -3.76 16.36
CA PHE A 165 -3.66 -2.53 15.54
C PHE A 165 -4.44 -1.39 16.20
N GLY A 166 -5.15 -1.65 17.29
CA GLY A 166 -6.11 -0.73 17.89
C GLY A 166 -7.45 -0.73 17.17
N LYS A 167 -8.40 0.04 17.72
CA LYS A 167 -9.79 0.08 17.22
C LYS A 167 -9.98 0.78 15.87
N ASP A 168 -9.02 1.63 15.50
CA ASP A 168 -9.09 2.38 14.26
C ASP A 168 -7.70 2.61 13.65
N PRO A 169 -7.15 1.62 12.92
CA PRO A 169 -5.88 1.77 12.23
C PRO A 169 -5.98 2.58 10.93
N PHE A 170 -7.20 2.86 10.45
CA PHE A 170 -7.47 3.54 9.17
C PHE A 170 -7.95 4.98 9.39
N GLN A 171 -7.19 5.76 10.15
CA GLN A 171 -7.53 7.16 10.42
C GLN A 171 -7.50 8.02 9.15
N HIS A 172 -8.25 9.13 9.14
CA HIS A 172 -8.31 10.07 8.01
C HIS A 172 -7.64 11.40 8.33
N GLY A 173 -7.07 12.03 7.29
CA GLY A 173 -6.42 13.33 7.40
C GLY A 173 -5.02 13.26 8.03
N LEU A 174 -4.49 14.43 8.41
CA LEU A 174 -3.14 14.57 8.97
C LEU A 174 -3.10 14.33 10.49
N THR A 175 -3.66 13.22 10.96
CA THR A 175 -3.52 12.82 12.38
C THR A 175 -2.04 12.56 12.72
N PRO A 176 -1.65 12.60 14.01
CA PRO A 176 -0.27 12.27 14.40
C PRO A 176 0.18 10.91 13.89
N GLN A 177 -0.72 9.91 13.87
CA GLN A 177 -0.45 8.58 13.35
C GLN A 177 -0.20 8.60 11.83
N ASN A 178 -1.08 9.26 11.08
CA ASN A 178 -0.94 9.35 9.62
C ASN A 178 0.29 10.15 9.20
N GLN A 179 0.70 11.17 9.97
CA GLN A 179 1.93 11.89 9.71
C GLN A 179 3.16 10.96 9.78
N VAL A 180 3.23 10.03 10.74
CA VAL A 180 4.31 9.03 10.80
C VAL A 180 4.35 8.17 9.53
N VAL A 181 3.18 7.73 9.04
CA VAL A 181 3.07 6.93 7.82
C VAL A 181 3.46 7.73 6.58
N LEU A 182 2.98 8.97 6.46
CA LEU A 182 3.23 9.85 5.33
C LEU A 182 4.70 10.27 5.25
N GLU A 183 5.33 10.58 6.38
CA GLU A 183 6.77 10.90 6.40
C GLU A 183 7.61 9.71 5.90
N LYS A 184 7.30 8.49 6.35
CA LYS A 184 8.00 7.30 5.85
C LYS A 184 7.69 7.04 4.37
N PHE A 185 6.45 7.25 3.93
CA PHE A 185 6.08 7.13 2.53
C PHE A 185 6.89 8.09 1.64
N LEU A 186 7.00 9.35 2.04
CA LEU A 186 7.78 10.37 1.34
C LEU A 186 9.26 10.04 1.33
N GLN A 187 9.81 9.57 2.46
CA GLN A 187 11.19 9.10 2.52
C GLN A 187 11.43 7.95 1.53
N TYR A 188 10.54 6.95 1.50
CA TYR A 188 10.65 5.85 0.53
C TYR A 188 10.50 6.32 -0.92
N ALA A 189 9.63 7.29 -1.18
CA ALA A 189 9.47 7.89 -2.50
C ALA A 189 10.74 8.62 -2.95
N GLU A 190 11.37 9.40 -2.08
CA GLU A 190 12.63 10.08 -2.37
C GLU A 190 13.78 9.08 -2.58
N ASP A 191 13.95 8.13 -1.65
CA ASP A 191 14.98 7.07 -1.72
C ASP A 191 14.92 6.24 -3.01
N GLN A 192 13.72 6.04 -3.54
CA GLN A 192 13.47 5.26 -4.74
C GLN A 192 13.33 6.13 -5.99
N GLY A 193 13.60 7.44 -5.91
CA GLY A 193 13.62 8.36 -7.06
C GLY A 193 12.26 8.68 -7.65
N TYR A 194 11.16 8.51 -6.90
CA TYR A 194 9.81 8.87 -7.34
C TYR A 194 9.56 10.38 -7.28
N ILE A 195 10.17 11.04 -6.30
CA ILE A 195 10.06 12.49 -6.10
C ILE A 195 11.46 13.10 -6.01
N PRO A 196 11.67 14.31 -6.56
CA PRO A 196 12.99 14.94 -6.59
C PRO A 196 13.37 15.66 -5.29
N HIS A 197 12.45 15.78 -4.34
CA HIS A 197 12.66 16.39 -3.03
C HIS A 197 11.66 15.80 -2.02
N HIS A 198 11.96 15.91 -0.72
CA HIS A 198 11.07 15.54 0.38
C HIS A 198 10.16 16.71 0.79
N PRO A 199 8.89 16.77 0.33
CA PRO A 199 7.95 17.81 0.77
C PRO A 199 7.51 17.57 2.21
N LYS A 200 7.00 18.60 2.90
CA LYS A 200 6.32 18.39 4.17
C LYS A 200 4.92 17.85 3.92
N PRO A 201 4.43 16.87 4.68
CA PRO A 201 3.07 16.36 4.54
C PRO A 201 2.00 17.46 4.57
N SER A 202 2.16 18.50 5.42
CA SER A 202 1.23 19.63 5.49
C SER A 202 1.04 20.37 4.18
N ASP A 203 2.05 20.37 3.31
CA ASP A 203 2.05 21.13 2.06
C ASP A 203 1.33 20.37 0.94
N LEU A 204 1.03 19.07 1.16
CA LEU A 204 0.42 18.18 0.17
C LEU A 204 -1.11 18.08 0.30
N PHE A 205 -1.69 18.51 1.41
CA PHE A 205 -3.12 18.35 1.68
C PHE A 205 -3.80 19.71 1.89
N ALA A 206 -5.01 19.82 1.33
CA ALA A 206 -5.84 20.99 1.56
C ALA A 206 -6.25 21.08 3.05
N PRO A 207 -6.32 22.29 3.63
CA PRO A 207 -6.81 22.46 4.99
C PRO A 207 -8.29 22.09 5.06
N VAL A 208 -8.66 21.33 6.08
CA VAL A 208 -10.06 21.08 6.44
C VAL A 208 -10.43 22.13 7.48
N GLY A 209 -11.42 22.98 7.17
CA GLY A 209 -11.90 24.00 8.10
C GLY A 209 -12.71 23.36 9.22
N ASN A 210 -12.41 23.70 10.48
CA ASN A 210 -13.27 23.42 11.64
C ASN A 210 -14.61 24.15 11.53
#